data_AF-A0A8H6VTM1-F1
#
_entry.id   AF-A0A8H6VTM1-F1
#
_cell.length_a   1.000
_cell.length_b   1.000
_cell.length_c   1.000
_cell.angle_alpha   90.00
_cell.angle_beta   90.00
_cell.angle_gamma   90.00
#
_symmetry.space_group_name_H-M   'P 1'
#
loop_
_entity.id
_entity.type
_entity.pdbx_description
1 polymer ?
#
loop_
_entity_poly.entity_id
_entity_poly.type
_entity_poly.pdbx_seq_one_letter_code
_entity_poly.pdbx_strand_id
1 'polypeptide(L)'
;MIIDPEKSALPQLQLHHHQPPPPPYIRTNAPPPFPHSRPPMTLCTLPAHILLQIVHMTFPQTPDYNEGSKLERQRKTLYWLSMGLRLVNRSLYIACMHVLRSTYLSAYDSLIRAPYSSDPFPLPSSPHSQFAATPDLRLGTIQRETATLDLFIAVKVCEDSWADDTEFHLERDESFRDLFDHNQPRSRLEDLVRIYGVHDGVVSVDDGTCLSVPGHGNMSPSPTSGVFRIPSPQPQTPLTPLRASAVAKGKQPAHRLRPQPIPFSSLSVSFSSRHVGLLLGAPGKSYGKRTIVETERSREEPLEAAARRLVRDLGVWLETS
;
A
#
# COMPACT_ATOMS: atom_id res chain seq x y z
N MET A 1 -28.65 -58.14 22.16
CA MET A 1 -27.37 -57.71 21.55
C MET A 1 -26.66 -56.89 22.62
N ILE A 2 -25.63 -57.49 23.21
CA ILE A 2 -24.90 -57.02 24.39
C ILE A 2 -23.68 -56.26 23.86
N ILE A 3 -23.43 -55.04 24.35
CA ILE A 3 -22.28 -54.24 23.98
C ILE A 3 -21.37 -54.15 25.20
N ASP A 4 -20.24 -54.84 25.14
CA ASP A 4 -19.13 -54.76 26.08
C ASP A 4 -18.35 -53.45 25.90
N PRO A 5 -17.92 -52.77 27.00
CA PRO A 5 -16.93 -51.70 26.92
C PRO A 5 -15.52 -52.26 27.19
N GLU A 6 -14.76 -52.51 26.13
CA GLU A 6 -13.35 -52.90 26.25
C GLU A 6 -12.47 -51.69 26.57
N LYS A 7 -11.76 -51.82 27.70
CA LYS A 7 -10.89 -50.85 28.33
C LYS A 7 -9.49 -50.97 27.73
N SER A 8 -9.20 -50.23 26.67
CA SER A 8 -7.85 -50.17 26.09
C SER A 8 -6.92 -49.30 26.95
N ALA A 9 -6.04 -49.96 27.69
CA ALA A 9 -4.93 -49.37 28.42
C ALA A 9 -3.80 -49.00 27.44
N LEU A 10 -3.41 -47.72 27.40
CA LEU A 10 -2.23 -47.26 26.68
C LEU A 10 -0.96 -47.48 27.55
N PRO A 11 0.16 -47.96 26.97
CA PRO A 11 1.41 -48.11 27.69
C PRO A 11 2.05 -46.75 27.96
N GLN A 12 2.24 -46.41 29.24
CA GLN A 12 3.07 -45.29 29.68
C GLN A 12 4.54 -45.57 29.32
N LEU A 13 5.03 -44.95 28.25
CA LEU A 13 6.46 -44.81 28.01
C LEU A 13 7.04 -43.79 29.01
N GLN A 14 7.54 -44.28 30.15
CA GLN A 14 8.37 -43.50 31.07
C GLN A 14 9.74 -43.22 30.43
N LEU A 15 9.82 -42.14 29.66
CA LEU A 15 11.08 -41.59 29.17
C LEU A 15 11.65 -40.67 30.26
N HIS A 16 12.39 -41.26 31.20
CA HIS A 16 13.18 -40.53 32.20
C HIS A 16 14.28 -39.73 31.48
N HIS A 17 13.96 -38.52 31.03
CA HIS A 17 14.95 -37.53 30.64
C HIS A 17 15.69 -37.07 31.90
N HIS A 18 16.90 -37.60 32.11
CA HIS A 18 17.86 -37.05 33.05
C HIS A 18 18.27 -35.66 32.56
N GLN A 19 17.52 -34.64 32.98
CA GLN A 19 17.89 -33.25 32.76
C GLN A 19 19.09 -32.94 33.67
N PRO A 20 20.22 -32.45 33.13
CA PRO A 20 21.36 -32.08 33.96
C PRO A 20 20.93 -31.03 34.99
N PRO A 21 21.50 -31.05 36.20
CA PRO A 21 21.15 -30.09 37.24
C PRO A 21 21.33 -28.67 36.70
N PRO A 22 20.40 -27.74 37.03
CA PRO A 22 20.51 -26.37 36.57
C PRO A 22 21.87 -25.80 36.99
N PRO A 23 22.55 -25.04 36.12
CA PRO A 23 23.84 -24.46 36.43
C PRO A 23 23.76 -23.62 37.72
N PRO A 24 24.83 -23.62 38.53
CA PRO A 24 24.85 -22.89 39.80
C PRO A 24 24.51 -21.41 39.56
N TYR A 25 23.48 -20.92 40.23
CA TYR A 25 23.07 -19.52 40.17
C TYR A 25 24.19 -18.65 40.74
N ILE A 26 25.05 -18.13 39.85
CA ILE A 26 26.00 -17.09 40.20
C ILE A 26 25.15 -15.88 40.59
N ARG A 27 25.13 -15.53 41.88
CA ARG A 27 24.54 -14.28 42.38
C ARG A 27 25.39 -13.12 41.88
N THR A 28 25.20 -12.74 40.63
CA THR A 28 25.63 -11.44 40.15
C THR A 28 24.70 -10.43 40.80
N ASN A 29 25.20 -9.63 41.76
CA ASN A 29 24.47 -8.51 42.37
C ASN A 29 24.11 -7.38 41.37
N ALA A 30 24.27 -7.62 40.07
CA ALA A 30 23.80 -6.74 39.02
C ALA A 30 22.35 -7.14 38.66
N PRO A 31 21.37 -6.21 38.72
CA PRO A 31 20.04 -6.49 38.20
C PRO A 31 20.16 -6.92 36.74
N PRO A 32 19.40 -7.93 36.27
CA PRO A 32 19.44 -8.34 34.89
C PRO A 32 19.17 -7.12 33.99
N PRO A 33 19.78 -7.02 32.81
CA PRO A 33 19.51 -5.96 31.85
C PRO A 33 18.12 -6.17 31.24
N PHE A 34 17.08 -6.03 32.05
CA PHE A 34 15.72 -5.93 31.57
C PHE A 34 15.62 -4.58 30.88
N PRO A 35 15.14 -4.49 29.63
CA PRO A 35 14.91 -3.19 29.00
C PRO A 35 13.91 -2.40 29.85
N HIS A 36 14.39 -1.34 30.51
CA HIS A 36 13.62 -0.48 31.40
C HIS A 36 12.75 0.48 30.56
N SER A 37 11.73 -0.08 29.92
CA SER A 37 10.48 0.57 29.49
C SER A 37 9.90 -0.30 28.39
N ARG A 38 9.06 -1.26 28.75
CA ARG A 38 8.17 -1.84 27.76
C ARG A 38 7.20 -0.73 27.36
N PRO A 39 7.03 -0.45 26.06
CA PRO A 39 6.02 0.51 25.62
C PRO A 39 4.65 0.07 26.17
N PRO A 40 3.79 1.02 26.56
CA PRO A 40 2.47 0.70 27.09
C PRO A 40 1.70 -0.13 26.07
N MET A 41 1.18 -1.29 26.53
CA MET A 41 0.38 -2.17 25.70
C MET A 41 -0.96 -1.49 25.43
N THR A 42 -1.08 -0.84 24.29
CA THR A 42 -2.31 -0.20 23.83
C THR A 42 -2.90 -1.02 22.69
N LEU A 43 -4.18 -0.80 22.38
CA LEU A 43 -4.85 -1.45 21.26
C LEU A 43 -4.12 -1.20 19.92
N CYS A 44 -3.41 -0.07 19.79
CA CYS A 44 -2.58 0.27 18.64
C CYS A 44 -1.31 -0.60 18.50
N THR A 45 -0.86 -1.25 19.58
CA THR A 45 0.32 -2.14 19.58
C THR A 45 -0.01 -3.58 19.20
N LEU A 46 -1.30 -3.90 19.03
CA LEU A 46 -1.72 -5.23 18.61
C LEU A 46 -1.30 -5.51 17.15
N PRO A 47 -0.89 -6.74 16.83
CA PRO A 47 -0.68 -7.16 15.44
C PRO A 47 -1.93 -6.99 14.58
N ALA A 48 -1.76 -6.63 13.31
CA ALA A 48 -2.86 -6.37 12.38
C ALA A 48 -3.86 -7.54 12.26
N HIS A 49 -3.36 -8.79 12.27
CA HIS A 49 -4.22 -9.98 12.19
C HIS A 49 -5.13 -10.14 13.42
N ILE A 50 -4.68 -9.73 14.61
CA ILE A 50 -5.51 -9.75 15.83
C ILE A 50 -6.59 -8.68 15.75
N LEU A 51 -6.26 -7.48 15.26
CA LEU A 51 -7.25 -6.43 15.04
C LEU A 51 -8.31 -6.86 14.03
N LEU A 52 -7.90 -7.50 12.94
CA LEU A 52 -8.81 -8.03 11.94
C LEU A 52 -9.72 -9.12 12.53
N GLN A 53 -9.17 -10.03 13.33
CA GLN A 53 -9.95 -11.02 14.06
C GLN A 53 -11.00 -10.38 14.98
N ILE A 54 -10.61 -9.35 15.75
CA ILE A 54 -11.53 -8.61 16.62
C ILE A 54 -12.68 -8.01 15.80
N VAL A 55 -12.38 -7.38 14.67
CA VAL A 55 -13.41 -6.82 13.76
C VAL A 55 -14.31 -7.93 13.21
N HIS A 56 -13.78 -9.09 12.81
CA HIS A 56 -14.62 -10.20 12.35
C HIS A 56 -15.53 -10.76 13.46
N MET A 57 -15.10 -10.74 14.71
CA MET A 57 -15.92 -11.17 15.85
C MET A 57 -17.09 -10.22 16.15
N THR A 58 -17.14 -9.01 15.57
CA THR A 58 -18.31 -8.12 15.71
C THR A 58 -19.47 -8.50 14.80
N PHE A 59 -19.24 -9.37 13.81
CA PHE A 59 -20.30 -9.83 12.91
C PHE A 59 -21.16 -10.90 13.59
N PRO A 60 -22.46 -11.01 13.23
CA PRO A 60 -23.36 -12.03 13.76
C PRO A 60 -22.81 -13.45 13.52
N GLN A 61 -22.47 -14.16 14.61
CA GLN A 61 -21.95 -15.53 14.55
C GLN A 61 -23.05 -16.59 14.68
N THR A 62 -24.18 -16.25 15.28
CA THR A 62 -25.26 -17.20 15.53
C THR A 62 -26.14 -17.40 14.29
N PRO A 63 -26.42 -18.65 13.89
CA PRO A 63 -27.42 -18.93 12.88
C PRO A 63 -28.81 -18.71 13.52
N ASP A 64 -29.30 -17.46 13.47
CA ASP A 64 -30.71 -17.20 13.78
C ASP A 64 -31.58 -17.84 12.68
N TYR A 65 -32.76 -18.35 13.06
CA TYR A 65 -33.71 -19.02 12.16
C TYR A 65 -34.24 -18.11 11.02
N ASN A 66 -34.06 -16.80 11.11
CA ASN A 66 -34.51 -15.83 10.11
C ASN A 66 -33.33 -15.22 9.35
N GLU A 67 -33.06 -15.71 8.13
CA GLU A 67 -31.97 -15.23 7.27
C GLU A 67 -32.01 -13.71 7.04
N GLY A 68 -33.20 -13.12 6.90
CA GLY A 68 -33.36 -11.67 6.73
C GLY A 68 -32.78 -10.85 7.88
N SER A 69 -32.98 -11.30 9.13
CA SER A 69 -32.47 -10.62 10.32
C SER A 69 -30.94 -10.67 10.45
N LYS A 70 -30.31 -11.70 9.87
CA LYS A 70 -28.84 -11.82 9.85
C LYS A 70 -28.22 -10.78 8.91
N LEU A 71 -28.81 -10.62 7.73
CA LEU A 71 -28.31 -9.71 6.69
C LEU A 71 -28.45 -8.24 7.13
N GLU A 72 -29.59 -7.91 7.74
CA GLU A 72 -29.83 -6.60 8.37
C GLU A 72 -28.80 -6.31 9.48
N ARG A 73 -28.54 -7.25 10.39
CA ARG A 73 -27.51 -7.08 11.44
C ARG A 73 -26.10 -6.94 10.85
N GLN A 74 -25.80 -7.67 9.77
CA GLN A 74 -24.54 -7.52 9.05
C GLN A 74 -24.39 -6.11 8.46
N ARG A 75 -25.44 -5.57 7.82
CA ARG A 75 -25.46 -4.19 7.29
C ARG A 75 -25.29 -3.16 8.40
N LYS A 76 -25.99 -3.32 9.53
CA LYS A 76 -25.82 -2.47 10.72
C LYS A 76 -24.39 -2.50 11.26
N THR A 77 -23.75 -3.68 11.25
CA THR A 77 -22.34 -3.83 11.64
C THR A 77 -21.43 -3.07 10.67
N LEU A 78 -21.60 -3.23 9.35
CA LEU A 78 -20.83 -2.52 8.32
C LEU A 78 -21.01 -1.00 8.42
N TYR A 79 -22.24 -0.54 8.67
CA TYR A 79 -22.55 0.86 8.96
C TYR A 79 -21.79 1.39 10.17
N TRP A 80 -21.82 0.66 11.28
CA TRP A 80 -21.06 1.02 12.48
C TRP A 80 -19.54 1.03 12.25
N LEU A 81 -18.99 0.10 11.45
CA LEU A 81 -17.57 0.12 11.08
C LEU A 81 -17.21 1.40 10.30
N SER A 82 -18.09 1.82 9.38
CA SER A 82 -17.91 3.00 8.53
C SER A 82 -18.13 4.32 9.29
N MET A 83 -19.09 4.42 10.19
CA MET A 83 -19.41 5.70 10.86
C MET A 83 -18.79 5.83 12.25
N GLY A 84 -18.39 4.73 12.88
CA GLY A 84 -17.85 4.69 14.24
C GLY A 84 -16.43 4.15 14.30
N LEU A 85 -16.27 2.82 14.21
CA LEU A 85 -15.03 2.15 14.62
C LEU A 85 -13.79 2.64 13.86
N ARG A 86 -13.91 2.94 12.56
CA ARG A 86 -12.78 3.42 11.74
C ARG A 86 -12.21 4.77 12.20
N LEU A 87 -12.95 5.55 12.99
CA LEU A 87 -12.53 6.89 13.44
C LEU A 87 -11.71 6.86 14.75
N VAL A 88 -11.61 5.70 15.41
CA VAL A 88 -10.98 5.59 16.73
C VAL A 88 -9.47 5.73 16.68
N ASN A 89 -8.80 5.01 15.77
CA ASN A 89 -7.36 5.13 15.54
C ASN A 89 -6.97 4.59 14.16
N ARG A 90 -5.74 4.89 13.71
CA ARG A 90 -5.24 4.47 12.39
C ARG A 90 -5.21 2.95 12.19
N SER A 91 -4.86 2.17 13.21
CA SER A 91 -4.80 0.70 13.08
C SER A 91 -6.19 0.10 12.87
N LEU A 92 -7.19 0.60 13.60
CA LEU A 92 -8.60 0.24 13.42
C LEU A 92 -9.15 0.75 12.08
N TYR A 93 -8.77 1.96 11.65
CA TYR A 93 -9.10 2.43 10.30
C TYR A 93 -8.65 1.42 9.24
N ILE A 94 -7.40 0.95 9.31
CA ILE A 94 -6.87 -0.04 8.34
C ILE A 94 -7.67 -1.35 8.41
N ALA A 95 -7.92 -1.89 9.61
CA ALA A 95 -8.66 -3.14 9.79
C ALA A 95 -10.13 -3.03 9.31
N CYS A 96 -10.82 -1.94 9.66
CA CYS A 96 -12.19 -1.67 9.20
C CYS A 96 -12.25 -1.51 7.68
N MET A 97 -11.36 -0.70 7.10
CA MET A 97 -11.33 -0.49 5.66
C MET A 97 -10.98 -1.78 4.90
N HIS A 98 -10.15 -2.67 5.48
CA HIS A 98 -9.91 -3.98 4.89
C HIS A 98 -11.20 -4.78 4.75
N VAL A 99 -11.98 -4.93 5.84
CA VAL A 99 -13.25 -5.66 5.83
C VAL A 99 -14.29 -4.99 4.92
N LEU A 100 -14.42 -3.67 4.98
CA LEU A 100 -15.35 -2.91 4.14
C LEU A 100 -15.00 -3.08 2.65
N ARG A 101 -13.73 -2.89 2.27
CA ARG A 101 -13.29 -3.05 0.89
C ARG A 101 -13.50 -4.48 0.41
N SER A 102 -13.11 -5.51 1.17
CA SER A 102 -13.31 -6.91 0.75
C SER A 102 -14.79 -7.28 0.60
N THR A 103 -15.67 -6.68 1.41
CA THR A 103 -17.12 -6.95 1.35
C THR A 103 -17.77 -6.31 0.13
N TYR A 104 -17.38 -5.06 -0.19
CA TYR A 104 -18.01 -4.28 -1.26
C TYR A 104 -17.28 -4.35 -2.61
N LEU A 105 -16.10 -4.98 -2.68
CA LEU A 105 -15.31 -5.05 -3.92
C LEU A 105 -16.09 -5.67 -5.08
N SER A 106 -16.75 -6.81 -4.87
CA SER A 106 -17.52 -7.46 -5.93
C SER A 106 -18.68 -6.60 -6.45
N ALA A 107 -19.30 -5.79 -5.60
CA ALA A 107 -20.36 -4.87 -5.99
C ALA A 107 -19.81 -3.61 -6.67
N TYR A 108 -18.60 -3.19 -6.31
CA TYR A 108 -17.89 -2.12 -7.00
C TYR A 108 -17.51 -2.55 -8.42
N ASP A 109 -16.89 -3.73 -8.57
CA ASP A 109 -16.40 -4.27 -9.83
C ASP A 109 -17.50 -4.45 -10.89
N SER A 110 -18.73 -4.75 -10.48
CA SER A 110 -19.87 -4.86 -11.41
C SER A 110 -20.34 -3.52 -11.98
N LEU A 111 -19.97 -2.41 -11.33
CA LEU A 111 -20.34 -1.04 -11.72
C LEU A 111 -19.19 -0.29 -12.41
N ILE A 112 -17.96 -0.83 -12.32
CA ILE A 112 -16.79 -0.28 -13.00
C ILE A 112 -17.04 -0.21 -14.50
N ARG A 113 -16.72 0.94 -15.09
CA ARG A 113 -16.77 1.13 -16.54
C ARG A 113 -15.39 1.00 -17.14
N ALA A 114 -15.10 -0.13 -17.78
CA ALA A 114 -13.94 -0.20 -18.68
C ALA A 114 -14.11 0.86 -19.80
N PRO A 115 -13.07 1.63 -20.18
CA PRO A 115 -11.64 1.49 -19.86
C PRO A 115 -11.14 2.34 -18.68
N TYR A 116 -12.02 2.87 -17.83
CA TYR A 116 -11.69 3.91 -16.85
C TYR A 116 -11.20 3.38 -15.49
N SER A 117 -10.85 2.11 -15.38
CA SER A 117 -10.33 1.52 -14.14
C SER A 117 -8.83 1.30 -14.21
N SER A 118 -8.16 1.54 -13.09
CA SER A 118 -6.75 1.26 -12.81
C SER A 118 -6.56 -0.04 -12.01
N ASP A 119 -7.63 -0.74 -11.63
CA ASP A 119 -7.69 -1.77 -10.59
C ASP A 119 -7.35 -1.21 -9.19
N PRO A 120 -8.28 -1.18 -8.22
CA PRO A 120 -8.00 -0.69 -6.87
C PRO A 120 -7.04 -1.58 -6.07
N PHE A 121 -6.77 -2.81 -6.52
CA PHE A 121 -5.91 -3.81 -5.88
C PHE A 121 -5.06 -4.58 -6.92
N PRO A 122 -4.03 -3.95 -7.51
CA PRO A 122 -3.20 -4.54 -8.53
C PRO A 122 -2.52 -5.78 -7.96
N LEU A 123 -3.00 -6.95 -8.37
CA LEU A 123 -2.32 -8.18 -8.08
C LEU A 123 -0.93 -8.13 -8.74
N PRO A 124 0.13 -8.60 -8.06
CA PRO A 124 1.48 -8.61 -8.62
C PRO A 124 1.61 -9.45 -9.91
N SER A 125 0.59 -10.25 -10.22
CA SER A 125 0.50 -11.07 -11.44
C SER A 125 -0.22 -10.39 -12.62
N SER A 126 -0.71 -9.15 -12.47
CA SER A 126 -1.40 -8.45 -13.57
C SER A 126 -0.37 -7.95 -14.61
N PRO A 127 -0.53 -8.26 -15.92
CA PRO A 127 0.40 -7.82 -16.97
C PRO A 127 0.44 -6.30 -17.19
N HIS A 128 -0.46 -5.53 -16.56
CA HIS A 128 -0.44 -4.07 -16.53
C HIS A 128 0.34 -3.49 -15.35
N SER A 129 0.78 -4.33 -14.40
CA SER A 129 1.52 -3.96 -13.18
C SER A 129 3.02 -4.26 -13.28
N GLN A 130 3.65 -3.92 -14.41
CA GLN A 130 5.11 -4.10 -14.59
C GLN A 130 5.95 -3.27 -13.59
N PHE A 131 5.32 -2.38 -12.81
CA PHE A 131 5.96 -1.55 -11.79
C PHE A 131 5.59 -1.94 -10.33
N ALA A 132 4.80 -3.00 -10.10
CA ALA A 132 4.35 -3.39 -8.75
C ALA A 132 5.26 -4.44 -8.06
N ALA A 133 6.43 -4.76 -8.62
CA ALA A 133 7.29 -5.85 -8.17
C ALA A 133 8.16 -5.53 -6.93
N THR A 134 7.86 -4.49 -6.16
CA THR A 134 8.54 -4.23 -4.87
C THR A 134 7.66 -4.74 -3.72
N PRO A 135 8.05 -5.85 -3.05
CA PRO A 135 7.21 -6.57 -2.09
C PRO A 135 7.04 -5.88 -0.72
N ASP A 136 7.45 -4.62 -0.57
CA ASP A 136 7.55 -3.94 0.73
C ASP A 136 6.78 -2.60 0.82
N LEU A 137 5.96 -2.28 -0.18
CA LEU A 137 5.11 -1.08 -0.16
C LEU A 137 3.93 -1.29 0.80
N ARG A 138 4.14 -0.84 2.04
CA ARG A 138 3.10 -0.51 3.03
C ARG A 138 1.88 0.06 2.33
N LEU A 139 0.68 -0.37 2.74
CA LEU A 139 -0.70 -0.09 2.30
C LEU A 139 -1.12 1.38 1.97
N GLY A 140 -0.20 2.31 1.70
CA GLY A 140 -0.49 3.52 0.96
C GLY A 140 -0.82 3.11 -0.48
N THR A 141 -2.10 2.90 -0.74
CA THR A 141 -2.63 2.65 -2.08
C THR A 141 -2.19 3.78 -2.99
N ILE A 142 -1.11 3.56 -3.73
CA ILE A 142 -0.55 4.56 -4.64
C ILE A 142 -1.59 4.89 -5.72
N GLN A 143 -2.51 3.96 -6.00
CA GLN A 143 -3.62 4.19 -6.90
C GLN A 143 -4.70 5.05 -6.28
N ARG A 144 -5.11 6.03 -7.06
CA ARG A 144 -6.16 6.98 -6.68
C ARG A 144 -7.55 6.34 -6.74
N GLU A 145 -7.72 5.24 -7.49
CA GLU A 145 -9.00 4.52 -7.57
C GLU A 145 -9.44 3.92 -6.23
N THR A 146 -8.52 3.57 -5.32
CA THR A 146 -8.90 3.14 -3.97
C THR A 146 -9.71 4.22 -3.23
N ALA A 147 -9.43 5.51 -3.45
CA ALA A 147 -10.24 6.58 -2.86
C ALA A 147 -11.65 6.63 -3.47
N THR A 148 -11.80 6.24 -4.74
CA THR A 148 -13.11 6.10 -5.40
C THR A 148 -13.88 4.92 -4.80
N LEU A 149 -13.23 3.78 -4.56
CA LEU A 149 -13.83 2.65 -3.84
C LEU A 149 -14.24 3.04 -2.41
N ASP A 150 -13.41 3.80 -1.70
CA ASP A 150 -13.74 4.25 -0.34
C ASP A 150 -14.97 5.18 -0.31
N LEU A 151 -15.12 6.03 -1.33
CA LEU A 151 -16.32 6.87 -1.50
C LEU A 151 -17.54 6.03 -1.90
N PHE A 152 -17.39 5.03 -2.77
CA PHE A 152 -18.42 4.04 -3.07
C PHE A 152 -18.93 3.37 -1.80
N ILE A 153 -18.03 2.84 -0.97
CA ILE A 153 -18.35 2.19 0.30
C ILE A 153 -19.13 3.13 1.21
N ALA A 154 -18.68 4.39 1.34
CA ALA A 154 -19.34 5.36 2.20
C ALA A 154 -20.80 5.61 1.77
N VAL A 155 -21.06 5.73 0.47
CA VAL A 155 -22.42 5.90 -0.07
C VAL A 155 -23.22 4.61 0.09
N LYS A 156 -22.66 3.47 -0.33
CA LYS A 156 -23.36 2.18 -0.36
C LYS A 156 -23.77 1.70 1.02
N VAL A 157 -22.91 1.87 2.02
CA VAL A 157 -23.21 1.51 3.41
C VAL A 157 -24.35 2.36 3.99
N CYS A 158 -24.44 3.64 3.61
CA CYS A 158 -25.57 4.49 4.01
C CYS A 158 -26.87 4.06 3.32
N GLU A 159 -26.83 3.81 2.01
CA GLU A 159 -27.98 3.34 1.24
C GLU A 159 -28.52 2.00 1.77
N ASP A 160 -27.63 1.04 2.05
CA ASP A 160 -28.01 -0.26 2.62
C ASP A 160 -28.67 -0.12 4.00
N SER A 161 -28.19 0.81 4.85
CA SER A 161 -28.79 1.07 6.15
C SER A 161 -30.17 1.73 6.05
N TRP A 162 -30.35 2.67 5.10
CA TRP A 162 -31.63 3.33 4.90
C TRP A 162 -32.68 2.41 4.29
N ALA A 163 -32.26 1.50 3.40
CA ALA A 163 -33.15 0.47 2.86
C ALA A 163 -33.70 -0.45 3.97
N ASP A 164 -32.92 -0.73 5.00
CA ASP A 164 -33.35 -1.54 6.16
C ASP A 164 -34.28 -0.74 7.10
N ASP A 165 -34.02 0.56 7.31
CA ASP A 165 -34.78 1.41 8.25
C ASP A 165 -36.08 1.98 7.65
N THR A 166 -36.18 2.11 6.33
CA THR A 166 -37.32 2.73 5.65
C THR A 166 -37.86 1.88 4.49
N GLU A 167 -39.05 1.33 4.68
CA GLU A 167 -39.75 0.50 3.67
C GLU A 167 -40.03 1.25 2.35
N PHE A 168 -40.02 2.59 2.38
CA PHE A 168 -40.23 3.46 1.23
C PHE A 168 -38.93 4.07 0.67
N HIS A 169 -37.75 3.54 1.05
CA HIS A 169 -36.49 4.01 0.48
C HIS A 169 -36.45 3.70 -1.02
N LEU A 170 -36.41 4.74 -1.85
CA LEU A 170 -36.12 4.62 -3.27
C LEU A 170 -34.62 4.79 -3.45
N GLU A 171 -33.96 3.74 -3.92
CA GLU A 171 -32.53 3.73 -4.20
C GLU A 171 -32.17 4.93 -5.12
N ARG A 172 -31.17 5.71 -4.71
CA ARG A 172 -30.71 6.88 -5.47
C ARG A 172 -29.56 6.47 -6.38
N ASP A 173 -29.90 5.86 -7.51
CA ASP A 173 -28.95 5.45 -8.55
C ASP A 173 -28.07 6.61 -9.04
N GLU A 174 -28.53 7.85 -8.90
CA GLU A 174 -27.78 9.04 -9.28
C GLU A 174 -26.53 9.26 -8.44
N SER A 175 -26.53 8.81 -7.17
CA SER A 175 -25.38 8.99 -6.26
C SER A 175 -24.15 8.22 -6.75
N PHE A 176 -24.37 7.07 -7.39
CA PHE A 176 -23.32 6.27 -7.99
C PHE A 176 -22.90 6.81 -9.36
N ARG A 177 -23.81 7.47 -10.07
CA ARG A 177 -23.53 8.02 -11.41
C ARG A 177 -22.37 9.00 -11.39
N ASP A 178 -22.36 9.97 -10.47
CA ASP A 178 -21.25 10.93 -10.34
C ASP A 178 -19.93 10.26 -9.96
N LEU A 179 -19.99 9.16 -9.22
CA LEU A 179 -18.80 8.41 -8.84
C LEU A 179 -18.12 7.78 -10.06
N PHE A 180 -18.90 7.12 -10.93
CA PHE A 180 -18.36 6.43 -12.10
C PHE A 180 -18.20 7.33 -13.33
N ASP A 181 -18.99 8.39 -13.47
CA ASP A 181 -18.88 9.33 -14.60
C ASP A 181 -17.75 10.35 -14.40
N HIS A 182 -17.38 10.65 -13.14
CA HIS A 182 -16.38 11.68 -12.84
C HIS A 182 -15.20 11.16 -12.01
N ASN A 183 -15.43 10.58 -10.83
CA ASN A 183 -14.35 10.24 -9.90
C ASN A 183 -13.49 9.08 -10.39
N GLN A 184 -14.09 8.07 -11.02
CA GLN A 184 -13.36 6.95 -11.62
C GLN A 184 -12.44 7.42 -12.78
N PRO A 185 -12.93 8.10 -13.84
CA PRO A 185 -12.07 8.63 -14.90
C PRO A 185 -10.98 9.59 -14.39
N ARG A 186 -11.31 10.42 -13.40
CA ARG A 186 -10.34 11.33 -12.76
C ARG A 186 -9.24 10.55 -12.06
N SER A 187 -9.59 9.56 -11.25
CA SER A 187 -8.62 8.71 -10.54
C SER A 187 -7.71 7.96 -11.51
N ARG A 188 -8.31 7.42 -12.59
CA ARG A 188 -7.56 6.76 -13.67
C ARG A 188 -6.58 7.72 -14.34
N LEU A 189 -6.99 8.95 -14.60
CA LEU A 189 -6.12 9.96 -15.19
C LEU A 189 -4.96 10.33 -14.24
N GLU A 190 -5.20 10.44 -12.93
CA GLU A 190 -4.14 10.65 -11.94
C GLU A 190 -3.12 9.49 -11.96
N ASP A 191 -3.58 8.25 -12.04
CA ASP A 191 -2.70 7.08 -12.11
C ASP A 191 -1.89 7.02 -13.40
N LEU A 192 -2.49 7.38 -14.55
CA LEU A 192 -1.80 7.48 -15.83
C LEU A 192 -0.73 8.58 -15.81
N VAL A 193 -1.02 9.73 -15.20
CA VAL A 193 -0.05 10.81 -15.00
C VAL A 193 1.13 10.33 -14.15
N ARG A 194 0.89 9.53 -13.11
CA ARG A 194 1.97 8.90 -12.34
C ARG A 194 2.81 7.99 -13.23
N ILE A 195 2.18 7.08 -13.96
CA ILE A 195 2.89 6.09 -14.80
C ILE A 195 3.78 6.79 -15.84
N TYR A 196 3.21 7.70 -16.62
CA TYR A 196 3.95 8.42 -17.65
C TYR A 196 4.94 9.44 -17.04
N GLY A 197 4.56 10.13 -15.97
CA GLY A 197 5.41 11.12 -15.32
C GLY A 197 6.65 10.52 -14.65
N VAL A 198 6.52 9.32 -14.06
CA VAL A 198 7.67 8.58 -13.51
C VAL A 198 8.57 8.09 -14.64
N HIS A 199 7.98 7.56 -15.72
CA HIS A 199 8.73 7.14 -16.90
C HIS A 199 9.55 8.28 -17.51
N ASP A 200 8.97 9.49 -17.59
CA ASP A 200 9.63 10.68 -18.14
C ASP A 200 10.52 11.40 -17.12
N GLY A 201 10.58 10.93 -15.87
CA GLY A 201 11.41 11.50 -14.81
C GLY A 201 10.96 12.87 -14.30
N VAL A 202 9.70 13.27 -14.55
CA VAL A 202 9.10 14.54 -14.09
C VAL A 202 8.29 14.37 -12.81
N VAL A 203 7.89 13.14 -12.47
CA VAL A 203 7.20 12.79 -11.23
C VAL A 203 8.03 11.79 -10.43
N SER A 204 8.14 12.00 -9.11
CA SER A 204 8.71 11.04 -8.17
C SER A 204 7.62 10.37 -7.34
N VAL A 205 7.78 9.08 -7.04
CA VAL A 205 6.96 8.41 -6.04
C VAL A 205 7.80 8.42 -4.77
N ASP A 206 7.38 9.18 -3.77
CA ASP A 206 8.00 9.10 -2.45
C ASP A 206 7.71 7.69 -1.90
N ASP A 207 8.71 6.82 -1.97
CA ASP A 207 8.77 5.61 -1.15
C ASP A 207 8.92 6.09 0.28
N GLY A 208 7.78 6.32 0.93
CA GLY A 208 7.68 7.01 2.21
C GLY A 208 8.76 6.56 3.19
N THR A 209 9.75 7.43 3.40
CA THR A 209 10.67 7.39 4.53
C THR A 209 11.13 5.98 4.91
N CYS A 210 12.15 5.47 4.23
CA CYS A 210 13.17 4.79 5.00
C CYS A 210 13.61 5.80 6.09
N LEU A 211 13.28 5.51 7.34
CA LEU A 211 13.94 6.13 8.48
C LEU A 211 15.42 5.77 8.32
N SER A 212 16.17 6.61 7.60
CA SER A 212 17.61 6.67 7.69
C SER A 212 17.91 7.10 9.12
N VAL A 213 18.04 6.10 9.99
CA VAL A 213 18.63 6.26 11.31
C VAL A 213 19.95 6.99 11.10
N PRO A 214 20.16 8.17 11.69
CA PRO A 214 21.43 8.86 11.58
C PRO A 214 22.46 8.09 12.41
N GLY A 215 23.35 7.40 11.71
CA GLY A 215 24.66 6.96 12.18
C GLY A 215 24.65 5.77 13.15
N HIS A 216 25.06 4.60 12.68
CA HIS A 216 25.99 3.71 13.40
C HIS A 216 26.96 3.13 12.35
N GLY A 217 28.25 3.20 12.68
CA GLY A 217 29.36 3.15 11.73
C GLY A 217 29.48 1.87 10.90
N ASN A 218 30.15 2.05 9.75
CA ASN A 218 30.81 1.01 8.98
C ASN A 218 31.54 0.02 9.91
N MET A 219 30.97 -1.17 10.10
CA MET A 219 31.77 -2.35 10.39
C MET A 219 31.70 -3.25 9.16
N SER A 220 32.83 -3.26 8.45
CA SER A 220 33.16 -4.16 7.36
C SER A 220 33.07 -5.62 7.86
N PRO A 221 32.29 -6.52 7.22
CA PRO A 221 32.44 -7.93 7.48
C PRO A 221 33.64 -8.44 6.66
N SER A 222 34.73 -8.75 7.36
CA SER A 222 35.83 -9.55 6.82
C SER A 222 35.35 -10.98 6.54
N PRO A 223 35.65 -11.58 5.38
CA PRO A 223 35.45 -13.00 5.16
C PRO A 223 36.71 -13.76 5.62
N THR A 224 36.62 -14.50 6.73
CA THR A 224 37.71 -15.37 7.19
C THR A 224 37.40 -16.83 6.85
N SER A 225 38.08 -17.30 5.80
CA SER A 225 38.70 -18.63 5.61
C SER A 225 37.87 -19.92 5.73
N GLY A 226 37.84 -20.66 4.61
CA GLY A 226 37.47 -22.07 4.52
C GLY A 226 38.05 -22.74 3.26
N VAL A 227 39.38 -22.91 3.26
CA VAL A 227 40.27 -23.84 2.53
C VAL A 227 39.64 -24.83 1.52
N PHE A 228 40.07 -24.78 0.24
CA PHE A 228 40.74 -25.87 -0.51
C PHE A 228 41.07 -25.37 -1.95
N ARG A 229 42.35 -25.20 -2.28
CA ARG A 229 42.80 -24.92 -3.66
C ARG A 229 44.03 -25.75 -3.99
N ILE A 230 43.89 -26.58 -5.02
CA ILE A 230 44.93 -27.40 -5.65
C ILE A 230 45.77 -26.49 -6.57
N PRO A 231 47.11 -26.63 -6.63
CA PRO A 231 47.97 -25.77 -7.45
C PRO A 231 48.15 -26.32 -8.86
N SER A 232 48.16 -25.43 -9.86
CA SER A 232 48.73 -25.71 -11.19
C SER A 232 49.33 -24.42 -11.81
N PRO A 233 50.37 -24.54 -12.64
CA PRO A 233 51.39 -23.52 -12.81
C PRO A 233 51.18 -22.56 -13.98
N GLN A 234 51.70 -21.34 -13.82
CA GLN A 234 51.86 -20.31 -14.85
C GLN A 234 52.85 -20.71 -15.95
N PRO A 235 52.77 -20.02 -17.10
CA PRO A 235 53.97 -19.39 -17.66
C PRO A 235 53.82 -17.86 -17.79
N GLN A 236 54.92 -17.16 -17.48
CA GLN A 236 55.12 -15.72 -17.58
C GLN A 236 55.58 -15.33 -18.98
N THR A 237 55.21 -14.12 -19.46
CA THR A 237 55.97 -13.33 -20.46
C THR A 237 55.51 -11.85 -20.46
N PRO A 238 56.30 -10.90 -21.00
CA PRO A 238 56.70 -9.71 -20.26
C PRO A 238 56.19 -8.36 -20.81
N LEU A 239 56.53 -7.34 -20.02
CA LEU A 239 56.44 -5.89 -20.11
C LEU A 239 56.51 -5.24 -21.52
N THR A 240 55.67 -4.21 -21.71
CA THR A 240 55.97 -3.05 -22.56
C THR A 240 55.41 -1.75 -21.95
N PRO A 241 56.16 -0.63 -21.95
CA PRO A 241 55.73 0.67 -21.44
C PRO A 241 55.30 1.63 -22.57
N LEU A 242 54.83 2.82 -22.16
CA LEU A 242 54.53 4.04 -22.92
C LEU A 242 53.13 4.15 -23.57
N ARG A 243 52.29 5.02 -22.99
CA ARG A 243 51.95 6.32 -23.61
C ARG A 243 51.24 7.23 -22.61
N ALA A 244 51.94 8.27 -22.16
CA ALA A 244 51.32 9.39 -21.45
C ALA A 244 50.48 10.19 -22.46
N SER A 245 49.16 10.05 -22.39
CA SER A 245 48.23 10.97 -23.04
C SER A 245 47.94 12.10 -22.06
N ALA A 246 48.38 13.30 -22.43
CA ALA A 246 48.05 14.55 -21.77
C ALA A 246 46.52 14.69 -21.71
N VAL A 247 45.98 14.66 -20.50
CA VAL A 247 44.58 14.96 -20.21
C VAL A 247 44.40 16.46 -20.42
N ALA A 248 43.89 16.83 -21.59
CA ALA A 248 43.34 18.15 -21.82
C ALA A 248 42.23 18.39 -20.79
N LYS A 249 42.39 19.42 -19.95
CA LYS A 249 41.33 20.02 -19.12
C LYS A 249 40.25 20.55 -20.07
N GLY A 250 39.40 19.64 -20.55
CA GLY A 250 38.14 20.00 -21.18
C GLY A 250 37.30 20.72 -20.14
N LYS A 251 36.96 21.99 -20.42
CA LYS A 251 35.88 22.69 -19.73
C LYS A 251 34.66 21.77 -19.76
N GLN A 252 34.33 21.16 -18.61
CA GLN A 252 33.10 20.39 -18.52
C GLN A 252 31.95 21.32 -18.91
N PRO A 253 31.08 20.91 -19.85
CA PRO A 253 29.91 21.69 -20.19
C PRO A 253 29.12 21.89 -18.90
N ALA A 254 28.78 23.14 -18.60
CA ALA A 254 28.01 23.51 -17.43
C ALA A 254 26.83 22.54 -17.30
N HIS A 255 26.84 21.73 -16.25
CA HIS A 255 25.76 20.81 -15.93
C HIS A 255 24.49 21.65 -15.82
N ARG A 256 23.65 21.66 -16.87
CA ARG A 256 22.28 22.14 -16.74
C ARG A 256 21.66 21.32 -15.62
N LEU A 257 21.37 21.99 -14.51
CA LEU A 257 20.70 21.38 -13.37
C LEU A 257 19.41 20.78 -13.92
N ARG A 258 19.32 19.44 -13.94
CA ARG A 258 18.07 18.79 -14.32
C ARG A 258 16.99 19.25 -13.34
N PRO A 259 15.80 19.64 -13.83
CA PRO A 259 14.71 20.00 -12.93
C PRO A 259 14.40 18.83 -11.98
N GLN A 260 14.14 19.16 -10.72
CA GLN A 260 13.81 18.16 -9.71
C GLN A 260 12.39 17.62 -9.96
N PRO A 261 12.20 16.29 -9.96
CA PRO A 261 10.88 15.70 -10.16
C PRO A 261 9.92 16.09 -9.02
N ILE A 262 8.64 16.24 -9.36
CA ILE A 262 7.59 16.59 -8.39
C ILE A 262 7.08 15.32 -7.70
N PRO A 263 6.96 15.28 -6.36
CA PRO A 263 6.35 14.16 -5.66
C PRO A 263 4.90 13.95 -6.08
N PHE A 264 4.53 12.72 -6.47
CA PHE A 264 3.16 12.36 -6.87
C PHE A 264 2.12 12.67 -5.79
N SER A 265 2.51 12.57 -4.52
CA SER A 265 1.68 12.91 -3.36
C SER A 265 1.21 14.38 -3.34
N SER A 266 1.96 15.27 -4.00
CA SER A 266 1.67 16.70 -4.14
C SER A 266 0.82 17.05 -5.37
N LEU A 267 0.64 16.09 -6.29
CA LEU A 267 -0.12 16.25 -7.52
C LEU A 267 -1.56 15.73 -7.36
N SER A 268 -2.49 16.42 -8.01
CA SER A 268 -3.87 15.98 -8.24
C SER A 268 -4.35 16.47 -9.59
N VAL A 269 -5.36 15.83 -10.16
CA VAL A 269 -5.95 16.22 -11.44
C VAL A 269 -7.26 16.97 -11.21
N SER A 270 -7.43 18.09 -11.90
CA SER A 270 -8.73 18.69 -12.20
C SER A 270 -9.28 18.04 -13.46
N PHE A 271 -10.50 17.51 -13.41
CA PHE A 271 -11.10 16.77 -14.52
C PHE A 271 -12.42 17.41 -14.92
N SER A 272 -12.60 17.70 -16.20
CA SER A 272 -13.88 18.13 -16.77
C SER A 272 -14.07 17.54 -18.17
N SER A 273 -15.25 17.76 -18.76
CA SER A 273 -15.54 17.31 -20.12
C SER A 273 -14.76 18.04 -21.21
N ARG A 274 -14.25 19.26 -20.91
CA ARG A 274 -13.58 20.15 -21.87
C ARG A 274 -12.12 20.44 -21.55
N HIS A 275 -11.72 20.27 -20.30
CA HIS A 275 -10.38 20.58 -19.81
C HIS A 275 -9.93 19.57 -18.78
N VAL A 276 -8.63 19.32 -18.76
CA VAL A 276 -7.95 18.60 -17.68
C VAL A 276 -6.75 19.41 -17.24
N GLY A 277 -6.42 19.37 -15.95
CA GLY A 277 -5.29 20.12 -15.43
C GLY A 277 -4.60 19.43 -14.27
N LEU A 278 -3.33 19.74 -14.09
CA LEU A 278 -2.54 19.32 -12.94
C LEU A 278 -2.55 20.42 -11.88
N LEU A 279 -2.94 20.01 -10.68
CA LEU A 279 -2.96 20.83 -9.49
C LEU A 279 -1.78 20.44 -8.60
N LEU A 280 -0.98 21.43 -8.21
CA LEU A 280 0.09 21.28 -7.24
C LEU A 280 -0.37 21.79 -5.88
N GLY A 281 -0.29 20.95 -4.85
CA GLY A 281 -0.60 21.32 -3.47
C GLY A 281 0.44 20.80 -2.49
N ALA A 282 0.58 21.46 -1.35
CA ALA A 282 1.42 20.92 -0.28
C ALA A 282 0.87 19.56 0.20
N PRO A 283 1.71 18.56 0.44
CA PRO A 283 1.27 17.25 0.90
C PRO A 283 0.46 17.41 2.20
N GLY A 284 -0.72 16.79 2.25
CA GLY A 284 -1.60 16.82 3.42
C GLY A 284 -2.44 18.10 3.59
N LYS A 285 -2.36 19.07 2.68
CA LYS A 285 -3.23 20.27 2.71
C LYS A 285 -4.19 20.27 1.53
N SER A 286 -5.49 20.19 1.84
CA SER A 286 -6.55 20.29 0.82
C SER A 286 -6.73 21.72 0.30
N TYR A 287 -6.35 22.72 1.10
CA TYR A 287 -6.41 24.14 0.73
C TYR A 287 -5.09 24.59 0.08
N GLY A 288 -5.19 25.49 -0.91
CA GLY A 288 -4.02 26.07 -1.57
C GLY A 288 -3.46 25.25 -2.74
N LYS A 289 -4.26 24.38 -3.36
CA LYS A 289 -3.90 23.76 -4.65
C LYS A 289 -3.91 24.82 -5.75
N ARG A 290 -2.83 24.93 -6.53
CA ARG A 290 -2.74 25.80 -7.71
C ARG A 290 -2.67 24.98 -8.98
N THR A 291 -3.33 25.42 -10.05
CA THR A 291 -3.17 24.83 -11.38
C THR A 291 -1.80 25.20 -11.94
N ILE A 292 -1.01 24.20 -12.33
CA ILE A 292 0.33 24.39 -12.93
C ILE A 292 0.35 24.08 -14.43
N VAL A 293 -0.52 23.16 -14.86
CA VAL A 293 -0.67 22.76 -16.26
C VAL A 293 -2.15 22.58 -16.52
N GLU A 294 -2.64 23.05 -17.66
CA GLU A 294 -4.01 22.87 -18.12
C GLU A 294 -4.03 22.65 -19.62
N THR A 295 -4.82 21.67 -20.07
CA THR A 295 -4.94 21.30 -21.48
C THR A 295 -6.41 21.07 -21.83
N GLU A 296 -6.80 21.45 -23.03
CA GLU A 296 -8.12 21.12 -23.58
C GLU A 296 -8.25 19.61 -23.83
N ARG A 297 -9.43 19.08 -23.51
CA ARG A 297 -9.81 17.68 -23.68
C ARG A 297 -11.11 17.60 -24.48
N SER A 298 -11.16 16.73 -25.47
CA SER A 298 -12.44 16.31 -26.08
C SER A 298 -13.04 15.17 -25.27
N ARG A 299 -14.37 15.05 -25.27
CA ARG A 299 -15.07 13.99 -24.54
C ARG A 299 -14.70 12.60 -25.05
N GLU A 300 -14.45 12.49 -26.36
CA GLU A 300 -14.11 11.27 -27.10
C GLU A 300 -12.63 10.91 -26.98
N GLU A 301 -11.82 11.80 -26.39
CA GLU A 301 -10.38 11.58 -26.27
C GLU A 301 -10.06 10.51 -25.19
N PRO A 302 -9.21 9.53 -25.50
CA PRO A 302 -8.75 8.54 -24.53
C PRO A 302 -7.92 9.20 -23.42
N LEU A 303 -8.07 8.72 -22.19
CA LEU A 303 -7.39 9.29 -21.02
C LEU A 303 -5.86 9.22 -21.14
N GLU A 304 -5.33 8.21 -21.83
CA GLU A 304 -3.91 8.03 -22.07
C GLU A 304 -3.32 9.14 -22.95
N ALA A 305 -4.08 9.69 -23.90
CA ALA A 305 -3.65 10.81 -24.71
C ALA A 305 -3.60 12.09 -23.87
N ALA A 306 -4.65 12.33 -23.08
CA ALA A 306 -4.72 13.47 -22.17
C ALA A 306 -3.59 13.43 -21.12
N ALA A 307 -3.32 12.26 -20.52
CA ALA A 307 -2.25 12.06 -19.53
C ALA A 307 -0.87 12.38 -20.11
N ARG A 308 -0.56 11.89 -21.31
CA ARG A 308 0.72 12.16 -21.98
C ARG A 308 0.90 13.65 -22.30
N ARG A 309 -0.17 14.33 -22.71
CA ARG A 309 -0.12 15.79 -22.93
C ARG A 309 0.18 16.53 -21.62
N LEU A 310 -0.52 16.20 -20.53
CA LEU A 310 -0.28 16.78 -19.22
C LEU A 310 1.17 16.56 -18.73
N VAL A 311 1.71 15.36 -18.90
CA VAL A 311 3.08 15.02 -18.47
C VAL A 311 4.14 15.75 -19.30
N ARG A 312 3.95 15.84 -20.62
CA ARG A 312 4.85 16.61 -21.48
C ARG A 312 4.83 18.10 -21.12
N ASP A 313 3.65 18.66 -20.95
CA ASP A 313 3.47 20.08 -20.63
C ASP A 313 4.00 20.38 -19.21
N LEU A 314 3.92 19.41 -18.29
CA LEU A 314 4.59 19.47 -16.97
C LEU A 314 6.11 19.51 -17.09
N GLY A 315 6.70 18.74 -18.00
CA GLY A 315 8.14 18.79 -18.30
C GLY A 315 8.56 20.18 -18.78
N VAL A 316 7.81 20.79 -19.70
CA VAL A 316 8.05 22.17 -20.17
C VAL A 316 7.94 23.16 -19.00
N TRP A 317 6.90 23.02 -18.17
CA TRP A 317 6.71 23.88 -17.01
C TRP A 317 7.90 23.84 -16.04
N LEU A 318 8.44 22.64 -15.78
CA LEU A 318 9.61 22.41 -14.92
C LEU A 318 10.91 23.00 -15.47
N GLU A 319 11.06 23.07 -16.79
CA GLU A 319 12.23 23.71 -17.41
C GLU A 319 12.17 25.24 -17.36
N THR A 320 10.97 25.81 -17.28
CA THR A 320 10.74 27.26 -17.24
C THR A 320 10.68 27.86 -15.84
N SER A 321 10.45 27.03 -14.82
CA SER A 321 10.28 27.45 -13.41
C SER A 321 11.61 27.49 -12.66
#